data_AF-A0A2W6RUR0-F1
#
_entry.id   AF-A0A2W6RUR0-F1
#
_cell.length_a   1.000
_cell.length_b   1.000
_cell.length_c   1.000
_cell.angle_alpha   90.00
_cell.angle_beta   90.00
_cell.angle_gamma   90.00
#
_symmetry.space_group_name_H-M   'P 1'
#
loop_
_entity.id
_entity.type
_entity.pdbx_description
1 polymer ?
#
loop_
_entity_poly.entity_id
_entity_poly.type
_entity_poly.pdbx_seq_one_letter_code
_entity_poly.pdbx_strand_id
1 'polypeptide(L)'
;ALKLLGYNSDSIARLMTPYYIQIRKEWTVKKCLQQIKKVGKKVETMNHLYVVDERNRLIDDIALGSLLLAEEDTLISEITDNHFVAITTTTSKEDAVPYFEKYDRAALPIITEAGVLVGIVTIDDILDQIEQQNTEDIQKFGGLEALDVPYTQTSLIEMVKKRGMWLIILFFSEMLTASAMGYFEDEIQKAVVLALFVPLIISSGGNSGSQAATLIIRAMALQEIGLKDWWYVMKKEIFTGLFLGSILGAIGFLRIMIWHEAGFFNYGMYWPFVGLSVGVSLIMIVLWGTLSGSMVPFILKKLKLDPATSSAPFVATLVDVTGLIIYFSVAGLFLTGKLL
;
A
#
# COMPACT_ATOMS: atom_id res chain seq x y z
N ALA A 1 26.55 8.57 13.19
CA ALA A 1 26.64 7.33 12.38
C ALA A 1 26.53 6.07 13.24
N LEU A 2 27.56 5.62 13.98
CA LEU A 2 27.56 4.33 14.69
C LEU A 2 26.46 4.13 15.77
N LYS A 3 26.00 5.20 16.45
CA LYS A 3 24.88 5.12 17.41
C LYS A 3 23.50 4.90 16.76
N LEU A 4 23.35 5.17 15.46
CA LEU A 4 22.06 5.04 14.76
C LEU A 4 21.76 3.58 14.38
N LEU A 5 22.79 2.73 14.26
CA LEU A 5 22.67 1.31 13.93
C LEU A 5 21.99 0.47 15.03
N GLY A 6 21.86 1.01 16.25
CA GLY A 6 21.19 0.33 17.37
C GLY A 6 19.66 0.43 17.34
N TYR A 7 19.09 1.29 16.48
CA TYR A 7 17.64 1.45 16.34
C TYR A 7 17.08 0.52 15.26
N ASN A 8 15.80 0.14 15.41
CA ASN A 8 15.06 -0.62 14.41
C ASN A 8 15.15 0.08 13.05
N SER A 9 15.22 -0.68 11.96
CA SER A 9 15.35 -0.13 10.60
C SER A 9 14.21 0.78 10.17
N ASP A 10 13.03 0.51 10.71
CA ASP A 10 11.81 1.28 10.46
C ASP A 10 11.59 2.42 11.47
N SER A 11 12.46 2.57 12.47
CA SER A 11 12.35 3.66 13.44
C SER A 11 12.77 5.00 12.81
N ILE A 12 12.04 6.05 13.15
CA ILE A 12 12.38 7.44 12.78
C ILE A 12 13.76 7.86 13.29
N ALA A 13 14.25 7.25 14.36
CA ALA A 13 15.58 7.52 14.90
C ALA A 13 16.70 7.13 13.93
N ARG A 14 16.42 6.39 12.85
CA ARG A 14 17.38 6.13 11.76
C ARG A 14 17.62 7.34 10.87
N LEU A 15 16.64 8.25 10.78
CA LEU A 15 16.72 9.49 10.01
C LEU A 15 17.21 10.67 10.85
N MET A 16 17.39 10.48 12.16
CA MET A 16 17.72 11.62 13.03
C MET A 16 19.16 12.10 12.87
N THR A 17 19.32 13.42 12.93
CA THR A 17 20.61 14.10 12.96
C THR A 17 20.91 14.64 14.36
N PRO A 18 22.12 14.46 14.89
CA PRO A 18 22.53 15.05 16.18
C PRO A 18 22.91 16.54 16.05
N TYR A 19 22.82 17.11 14.85
CA TYR A 19 23.27 18.44 14.52
C TYR A 19 22.15 19.47 14.74
N TYR A 20 21.84 19.76 16.00
CA TYR A 20 20.81 20.72 16.39
C TYR A 20 21.34 21.72 17.45
N ILE A 21 20.64 22.83 17.62
CA ILE A 21 21.00 23.84 18.62
C ILE A 21 20.28 23.54 19.94
N GLN A 22 21.08 23.23 20.96
CA GLN A 22 20.61 23.02 22.32
C GLN A 22 20.93 24.24 23.18
N ILE A 23 19.94 24.70 23.95
CA ILE A 23 20.07 25.80 24.92
C ILE A 23 19.51 25.38 26.28
N ARG A 24 19.79 26.18 27.31
CA ARG A 24 19.31 25.95 28.68
C ARG A 24 18.41 27.09 29.13
N LYS A 25 17.41 26.77 29.95
CA LYS A 25 16.42 27.75 30.44
C LYS A 25 17.05 28.86 31.30
N GLU A 26 18.19 28.59 31.93
CA GLU A 26 18.91 29.55 32.80
C GLU A 26 19.80 30.53 32.00
N TRP A 27 19.83 30.43 30.66
CA TRP A 27 20.64 31.31 29.83
C TRP A 27 19.87 32.58 29.49
N THR A 28 20.60 33.66 29.23
CA THR A 28 20.03 34.88 28.62
C THR A 28 19.98 34.75 27.10
N VAL A 29 19.13 35.55 26.46
CA VAL A 29 19.04 35.66 24.99
C VAL A 29 20.42 35.92 24.38
N LYS A 30 21.18 36.85 24.95
CA LYS A 30 22.56 37.17 24.53
C LYS A 30 23.47 35.95 24.49
N LYS A 31 23.44 35.14 25.55
CA LYS A 31 24.25 33.92 25.64
C LYS A 31 23.82 32.89 24.59
N CYS A 32 22.52 32.77 24.34
CA CYS A 32 22.00 31.90 23.29
C CYS A 32 22.46 32.36 21.89
N LEU A 33 22.35 33.66 21.58
CA LEU A 33 22.84 34.22 20.31
C LEU A 33 24.35 34.00 20.11
N GLN A 34 25.15 34.11 21.16
CA GLN A 34 26.58 33.77 21.11
C GLN A 34 26.82 32.29 20.83
N GLN A 35 26.04 31.39 21.45
CA GLN A 35 26.12 29.97 21.19
C GLN A 35 25.75 29.65 19.73
N ILE A 36 24.68 30.25 19.20
CA ILE A 36 24.28 30.09 17.79
C ILE A 36 25.42 30.52 16.85
N LYS A 37 26.07 31.66 17.11
CA LYS A 37 27.22 32.10 16.30
C LYS A 37 28.38 31.10 16.33
N LYS A 38 28.56 30.36 17.43
CA LYS A 38 29.63 29.37 17.60
C LYS A 38 29.34 28.05 16.89
N VAL A 39 28.09 27.56 16.95
CA VAL A 39 27.74 26.21 16.46
C VAL A 39 26.89 26.20 15.19
N GLY A 40 26.24 27.31 14.85
CA GLY A 40 25.22 27.40 13.80
C GLY A 40 25.68 27.03 12.38
N LYS A 41 26.98 27.04 12.10
CA LYS A 41 27.51 26.56 10.81
C LYS A 41 27.53 25.04 10.67
N LYS A 42 27.28 24.29 11.74
CA LYS A 42 27.39 22.83 11.80
C LYS A 42 26.05 22.16 12.14
N VAL A 43 24.96 22.91 12.19
CA VAL A 43 23.62 22.39 12.49
C VAL A 43 22.83 22.17 11.21
N GLU A 44 21.91 21.22 11.25
CA GLU A 44 20.99 20.91 10.14
C GLU A 44 20.07 22.09 9.84
N THR A 45 19.52 22.68 10.90
CA THR A 45 18.61 23.82 10.81
C THR A 45 18.81 24.78 11.97
N MET A 46 18.55 26.05 11.71
CA MET A 46 18.57 27.13 12.71
C MET A 46 17.15 27.62 13.05
N ASN A 47 16.10 27.03 12.49
CA ASN A 47 14.73 27.53 12.65
C ASN A 47 14.23 27.44 14.10
N HIS A 48 14.66 26.40 14.82
CA HIS A 48 14.24 26.12 16.19
C HIS A 48 15.45 25.83 17.08
N LEU A 49 15.32 26.21 18.35
CA LEU A 49 16.27 25.92 19.42
C LEU A 49 15.58 25.06 20.48
N TYR A 50 16.25 24.00 20.91
CA TYR A 50 15.68 23.05 21.86
C TYR A 50 16.19 23.34 23.27
N VAL A 51 15.26 23.62 24.18
CA VAL A 51 15.52 23.94 25.58
C VAL A 51 15.56 22.64 26.38
N VAL A 52 16.66 22.40 27.10
CA VAL A 52 16.81 21.20 27.92
C VAL A 52 17.18 21.49 29.37
N ASP A 53 16.95 20.49 30.23
CA ASP A 53 17.42 20.48 31.62
C ASP A 53 18.90 20.03 31.76
N GLU A 54 19.37 19.90 33.00
CA GLU A 54 20.70 19.38 33.32
C GLU A 54 20.93 17.93 32.89
N ARG A 55 19.86 17.15 32.71
CA ARG A 55 19.85 15.74 32.30
C ARG A 55 19.55 15.56 30.80
N ASN A 56 19.59 16.63 30.00
CA ASN A 56 19.25 16.64 28.57
C ASN A 56 17.79 16.25 28.25
N ARG A 57 16.87 16.37 29.21
CA ARG A 57 15.45 16.22 28.92
C ARG A 57 14.93 17.44 28.19
N LEU A 58 14.15 17.21 27.14
CA LEU A 58 13.49 18.28 26.40
C LEU A 58 12.45 18.93 27.31
N ILE A 59 12.56 20.25 27.49
CA ILE A 59 11.62 21.08 28.25
C ILE A 59 10.73 21.86 27.27
N ASP A 60 11.32 22.39 26.20
CA ASP A 60 10.64 23.28 25.26
C ASP A 60 11.36 23.41 23.91
N ASP A 61 10.71 23.99 22.89
CA ASP A 61 11.29 24.41 21.61
C ASP A 61 10.94 25.86 21.26
N ILE A 62 11.96 26.67 20.92
CA ILE A 62 11.80 28.10 20.65
C ILE A 62 12.18 28.39 19.20
N ALA A 63 11.30 29.08 18.47
CA ALA A 63 11.62 29.59 17.14
C ALA A 63 12.72 30.66 17.22
N LEU A 64 13.71 30.60 16.32
CA LEU A 64 14.79 31.60 16.27
C LEU A 64 14.26 33.02 16.13
N GLY A 65 13.18 33.22 15.38
CA GLY A 65 12.52 34.51 15.24
C GLY A 65 12.10 35.13 16.59
N SER A 66 11.55 34.33 17.50
CA SER A 66 11.15 34.78 18.84
C SER A 66 12.37 35.23 19.65
N LEU A 67 13.50 34.52 19.52
CA LEU A 67 14.75 34.87 20.19
C LEU A 67 15.36 36.17 19.65
N LEU A 68 15.23 36.42 18.34
CA LEU A 68 15.75 37.64 17.68
C LEU A 68 14.94 38.90 18.02
N LEU A 69 13.68 38.73 18.45
CA LEU A 69 12.80 39.83 18.86
C LEU A 69 12.85 40.13 20.36
N ALA A 70 13.45 39.25 21.16
CA ALA A 70 13.56 39.41 22.60
C ALA A 70 14.76 40.29 23.00
N GLU A 71 14.67 40.94 24.16
CA GLU A 71 15.76 41.74 24.72
C GLU A 71 16.95 40.85 25.13
N GLU A 72 18.17 41.37 24.97
CA GLU A 72 19.42 40.58 25.18
C GLU A 72 19.54 39.96 26.58
N ASP A 73 19.00 40.64 27.60
CA ASP A 73 19.15 40.26 29.01
C ASP A 73 18.00 39.38 29.53
N THR A 74 16.94 39.17 28.74
CA THR A 74 15.81 38.28 29.10
C THR A 74 16.29 36.84 29.25
N LEU A 75 15.80 36.14 30.27
CA LEU A 75 16.07 34.72 30.48
C LEU A 75 15.24 33.85 29.54
N ILE A 76 15.79 32.74 29.05
CA ILE A 76 15.06 31.79 28.21
C ILE A 76 13.82 31.25 28.94
N SER A 77 13.90 31.02 30.25
CA SER A 77 12.75 30.61 31.08
C SER A 77 11.56 31.56 31.06
N GLU A 78 11.76 32.82 30.67
CA GLU A 78 10.69 33.83 30.55
C GLU A 78 10.04 33.82 29.15
N ILE A 79 10.70 33.20 28.17
CA ILE A 79 10.25 33.09 26.77
C ILE A 79 9.58 31.73 26.52
N THR A 80 9.98 30.69 27.26
CA THR A 80 9.41 29.34 27.18
C THR A 80 7.98 29.28 27.69
N ASP A 81 7.12 28.53 27.00
CA ASP A 81 5.76 28.19 27.43
C ASP A 81 5.63 26.73 27.92
N ASN A 82 6.73 25.96 27.88
CA ASN A 82 6.81 24.52 28.19
C ASN A 82 5.88 23.67 27.30
N HIS A 83 5.58 24.14 26.09
CA HIS A 83 4.76 23.43 25.14
C HIS A 83 5.58 23.03 23.91
N PHE A 84 6.02 21.78 23.90
CA PHE A 84 6.73 21.21 22.76
C PHE A 84 6.01 20.02 22.15
N VAL A 85 6.32 19.77 20.89
CA VAL A 85 5.95 18.54 20.18
C VAL A 85 7.22 17.76 19.92
N ALA A 86 7.23 16.48 20.28
CA ALA A 86 8.37 15.59 20.05
C ALA A 86 7.90 14.23 19.56
N ILE A 87 8.78 13.56 18.80
CA ILE A 87 8.58 12.19 18.34
C ILE A 87 9.44 11.26 19.19
N THR A 88 8.93 10.08 19.53
CA THR A 88 9.71 9.09 20.29
C THR A 88 10.64 8.30 19.37
N THR A 89 11.78 7.85 19.90
CA THR A 89 12.72 6.98 19.15
C THR A 89 12.10 5.67 18.67
N THR A 90 10.96 5.26 19.20
CA THR A 90 10.25 4.03 18.82
C THR A 90 9.20 4.22 17.73
N THR A 91 8.87 5.47 17.39
CA THR A 91 7.90 5.79 16.32
C THR A 91 8.44 5.32 14.98
N SER A 92 7.59 4.69 14.15
CA SER A 92 7.97 4.31 12.79
C SER A 92 8.15 5.55 11.93
N LYS A 93 8.83 5.39 10.80
CA LYS A 93 8.97 6.49 9.83
C LYS A 93 7.61 6.92 9.26
N GLU A 94 6.73 5.97 9.02
CA GLU A 94 5.36 6.19 8.51
C GLU A 94 4.51 6.97 9.52
N ASP A 95 4.58 6.61 10.80
CA ASP A 95 3.82 7.26 11.88
C ASP A 95 4.38 8.65 12.24
N ALA A 96 5.55 9.03 11.72
CA ALA A 96 6.11 10.36 11.90
C ALA A 96 5.46 11.39 10.96
N VAL A 97 4.99 10.98 9.78
CA VAL A 97 4.39 11.89 8.76
C VAL A 97 3.24 12.74 9.33
N PRO A 98 2.27 12.18 10.07
CA PRO A 98 1.16 12.97 10.61
C PRO A 98 1.60 14.04 11.62
N TYR A 99 2.75 13.89 12.28
CA TYR A 99 3.27 14.94 13.17
C TYR A 99 3.69 16.17 12.37
N PHE A 100 4.36 15.97 11.23
CA PHE A 100 4.79 17.06 10.37
C PHE A 100 3.59 17.78 9.74
N GLU A 101 2.60 17.03 9.24
CA GLU A 101 1.37 17.60 8.67
C GLU A 101 0.53 18.36 9.69
N LYS A 102 0.39 17.83 10.92
CA LYS A 102 -0.47 18.43 11.95
C LYS A 102 0.13 19.69 12.56
N TYR A 103 1.45 19.73 12.74
CA TYR A 103 2.13 20.81 13.48
C TYR A 103 2.88 21.79 12.59
N ASP A 104 2.91 21.57 11.27
CA ASP A 104 3.55 22.43 10.26
C ASP A 104 4.99 22.82 10.66
N ARG A 105 5.76 21.82 11.12
CA ARG A 105 7.13 22.00 11.62
C ARG A 105 8.15 21.64 10.55
N ALA A 106 9.16 22.49 10.38
CA ALA A 106 10.29 22.18 9.49
C ALA A 106 11.23 21.11 10.07
N ALA A 107 11.27 20.99 11.40
CA ALA A 107 12.02 19.96 12.11
C ALA A 107 11.33 19.61 13.43
N LEU A 108 11.39 18.34 13.81
CA LEU A 108 10.85 17.84 15.07
C LEU A 108 11.94 17.19 15.92
N PRO A 109 11.92 17.43 17.25
CA PRO A 109 12.85 16.78 18.17
C PRO A 109 12.49 15.31 18.36
N ILE A 110 13.52 14.47 18.43
CA ILE A 110 13.41 13.05 18.75
C ILE A 110 13.87 12.82 20.18
N ILE A 111 12.98 12.24 20.99
CA ILE A 111 13.22 11.95 22.40
C ILE A 111 13.18 10.44 22.68
N THR A 112 13.95 10.02 23.67
CA THR A 112 13.80 8.67 24.25
C THR A 112 12.53 8.58 25.10
N GLU A 113 12.12 7.37 25.48
CA GLU A 113 11.03 7.15 26.46
C GLU A 113 11.27 7.88 27.80
N ALA A 114 12.53 8.14 28.16
CA ALA A 114 12.89 8.88 29.37
C ALA A 114 12.84 10.42 29.19
N GLY A 115 12.39 10.92 28.03
CA GLY A 115 12.27 12.33 27.69
C GLY A 115 13.58 13.00 27.26
N VAL A 116 14.67 12.23 27.13
CA VAL A 116 15.99 12.76 26.73
C VAL A 116 16.01 13.06 25.24
N LEU A 117 16.38 14.29 24.87
CA LEU A 117 16.58 14.71 23.48
C LEU A 117 17.84 14.07 22.91
N VAL A 118 17.69 13.33 21.80
CA VAL A 118 18.79 12.58 21.17
C VAL A 118 19.09 13.01 19.74
N GLY A 119 18.19 13.74 19.10
CA GLY A 119 18.30 14.15 17.71
C GLY A 119 17.13 15.02 17.29
N ILE A 120 17.18 15.47 16.04
CA ILE A 120 16.05 16.04 15.32
C ILE A 120 15.87 15.30 14.01
N VAL A 121 14.68 15.39 13.44
CA VAL A 121 14.40 14.98 12.05
C VAL A 121 13.78 16.16 11.33
N THR A 122 14.15 16.35 10.07
CA THR A 122 13.68 17.46 9.24
C THR A 122 12.62 16.99 8.25
N ILE A 123 11.83 17.93 7.73
CA ILE A 123 10.73 17.62 6.80
C ILE A 123 11.24 17.06 5.47
N ASP A 124 12.40 17.48 4.98
CA ASP A 124 13.00 16.96 3.75
C ASP A 124 13.33 15.46 3.85
N ASP A 125 13.90 15.01 4.97
CA ASP A 125 14.11 13.57 5.21
C ASP A 125 12.81 12.76 5.23
N ILE A 126 11.72 13.37 5.73
CA ILE A 126 10.39 12.75 5.73
C ILE A 126 9.81 12.69 4.31
N LEU A 127 9.97 13.74 3.51
CA LEU A 127 9.50 13.79 2.13
C LEU A 127 10.21 12.73 1.28
N ASP A 128 11.53 12.60 1.41
CA ASP A 128 12.32 11.56 0.73
C ASP A 128 11.85 10.16 1.13
N GLN A 129 11.55 9.95 2.42
CA GLN A 129 11.04 8.68 2.91
C GLN A 129 9.63 8.35 2.37
N ILE A 130 8.75 9.34 2.21
CA ILE A 130 7.42 9.16 1.60
C ILE A 130 7.58 8.77 0.13
N GLU A 131 8.48 9.44 -0.62
CA GLU A 131 8.74 9.11 -2.02
C GLU A 131 9.32 7.69 -2.17
N GLN A 132 10.26 7.32 -1.31
CA GLN A 132 10.82 5.97 -1.27
C GLN A 132 9.74 4.94 -0.97
N GLN A 133 8.93 5.14 0.08
CA GLN A 133 7.86 4.20 0.44
C GLN A 133 6.85 4.03 -0.69
N ASN A 134 6.40 5.13 -1.29
CA ASN A 134 5.48 5.10 -2.43
C ASN A 134 6.07 4.29 -3.60
N THR A 135 7.37 4.46 -3.86
CA THR A 135 8.08 3.71 -4.90
C THR A 135 8.15 2.23 -4.57
N GLU A 136 8.48 1.88 -3.32
CA GLU A 136 8.53 0.50 -2.84
C GLU A 136 7.16 -0.18 -2.93
N ASP A 137 6.09 0.51 -2.53
CA ASP A 137 4.71 -0.03 -2.56
C ASP A 137 4.24 -0.26 -4.00
N ILE A 138 4.49 0.68 -4.91
CA ILE A 138 4.17 0.53 -6.35
C ILE A 138 4.90 -0.69 -6.92
N GLN A 139 6.16 -0.85 -6.56
CA GLN A 139 6.98 -1.98 -6.98
C GLN A 139 6.40 -3.28 -6.43
N LYS A 140 6.30 -3.43 -5.10
CA LYS A 140 5.73 -4.60 -4.44
C LYS A 140 4.36 -4.99 -5.00
N PHE A 141 3.50 -4.01 -5.30
CA PHE A 141 2.18 -4.24 -5.89
C PHE A 141 2.25 -4.99 -7.22
N GLY A 142 3.25 -4.69 -8.04
CA GLY A 142 3.52 -5.35 -9.32
C GLY A 142 4.11 -6.77 -9.21
N GLY A 143 4.25 -7.31 -8.00
CA GLY A 143 4.80 -8.65 -7.80
C GLY A 143 6.31 -8.72 -7.92
N LEU A 144 7.01 -7.68 -7.47
CA LEU A 144 8.46 -7.62 -7.45
C LEU A 144 8.96 -7.13 -6.10
N GLU A 145 10.11 -7.65 -5.66
CA GLU A 145 10.79 -7.09 -4.51
C GLU A 145 11.33 -5.70 -4.86
N ALA A 146 11.24 -4.75 -3.94
CA ALA A 146 11.69 -3.39 -4.18
C ALA A 146 13.18 -3.33 -4.57
N LEU A 147 13.49 -2.46 -5.53
CA LEU A 147 14.84 -2.20 -6.00
C LEU A 147 15.59 -1.31 -5.00
N ASP A 148 16.81 -1.70 -4.68
CA ASP A 148 17.68 -0.95 -3.77
C ASP A 148 18.33 0.26 -4.46
N VAL A 149 18.40 0.26 -5.79
CA VAL A 149 18.97 1.32 -6.63
C VAL A 149 18.05 1.66 -7.81
N PRO A 150 18.22 2.81 -8.46
CA PRO A 150 17.43 3.16 -9.64
C PRO A 150 17.50 2.09 -10.73
N TYR A 151 16.41 1.92 -11.49
CA TYR A 151 16.28 0.92 -12.56
C TYR A 151 17.46 0.92 -13.54
N THR A 152 17.93 2.10 -13.96
CA THR A 152 19.04 2.26 -14.92
C THR A 152 20.39 1.80 -14.40
N GLN A 153 20.53 1.67 -13.08
CA GLN A 153 21.74 1.22 -12.40
C GLN A 153 21.62 -0.23 -11.92
N THR A 154 20.42 -0.81 -11.97
CA THR A 154 20.19 -2.18 -11.52
C THR A 154 20.78 -3.17 -12.51
N SER A 155 21.60 -4.10 -12.03
CA SER A 155 22.20 -5.12 -12.89
C SER A 155 21.16 -6.14 -13.39
N LEU A 156 21.41 -6.80 -14.52
CA LEU A 156 20.49 -7.81 -15.06
C LEU A 156 20.26 -8.97 -14.06
N ILE A 157 21.31 -9.40 -13.37
CA ILE A 157 21.23 -10.49 -12.38
C ILE A 157 20.35 -10.08 -11.20
N GLU A 158 20.48 -8.84 -10.75
CA GLU A 158 19.66 -8.29 -9.67
C GLU A 158 18.19 -8.16 -10.09
N MET A 159 17.91 -7.69 -11.30
CA MET A 159 16.56 -7.66 -11.87
C MET A 159 15.92 -9.05 -11.91
N VAL A 160 16.67 -10.07 -12.35
CA VAL A 160 16.18 -11.45 -12.36
C VAL A 160 15.93 -11.95 -10.94
N LYS A 161 16.78 -11.62 -9.97
CA LYS A 161 16.58 -12.03 -8.57
C LYS A 161 15.32 -11.38 -7.96
N LYS A 162 15.15 -10.06 -8.13
CA LYS A 162 14.05 -9.28 -7.55
C LYS A 162 12.67 -9.64 -8.13
N ARG A 163 12.62 -10.13 -9.38
CA ARG A 163 11.38 -10.57 -10.06
C ARG A 163 11.19 -12.08 -10.05
N GLY A 164 12.27 -12.83 -10.19
CA GLY A 164 12.26 -14.26 -10.46
C GLY A 164 11.63 -15.07 -9.32
N MET A 165 11.91 -14.72 -8.06
CA MET A 165 11.31 -15.42 -6.92
C MET A 165 9.78 -15.34 -6.97
N TRP A 166 9.23 -14.15 -7.20
CA TRP A 166 7.79 -13.94 -7.30
C TRP A 166 7.19 -14.62 -8.53
N LEU A 167 7.83 -14.52 -9.69
CA LEU A 167 7.38 -15.22 -10.90
C LEU A 167 7.34 -16.74 -10.71
N ILE A 168 8.30 -17.32 -10.01
CA ILE A 168 8.33 -18.75 -9.70
C ILE A 168 7.15 -19.13 -8.78
N ILE A 169 6.92 -18.36 -7.71
CA ILE A 169 5.80 -18.59 -6.78
C ILE A 169 4.46 -18.51 -7.52
N LEU A 170 4.28 -17.47 -8.34
CA LEU A 170 3.07 -17.26 -9.13
C LEU A 170 2.88 -18.37 -10.16
N PHE A 171 3.95 -18.81 -10.84
CA PHE A 171 3.90 -19.89 -11.81
C PHE A 171 3.45 -21.22 -11.18
N PHE A 172 3.99 -21.59 -10.01
CA PHE A 172 3.52 -22.77 -9.29
C PHE A 172 2.06 -22.64 -8.84
N SER A 173 1.64 -21.44 -8.46
CA SER A 173 0.24 -21.17 -8.10
C SER A 173 -0.66 -21.27 -9.34
N GLU A 174 -0.21 -20.80 -10.49
CA GLU A 174 -0.91 -20.85 -11.76
C GLU A 174 -1.03 -22.28 -12.31
N MET A 175 -0.12 -23.21 -11.98
CA MET A 175 -0.29 -24.64 -12.31
C MET A 175 -1.58 -25.25 -11.73
N LEU A 176 -2.15 -24.67 -10.67
CA LEU A 176 -3.44 -25.10 -10.14
C LEU A 176 -4.58 -24.86 -11.14
N THR A 177 -4.46 -23.89 -12.04
CA THR A 177 -5.45 -23.66 -13.11
C THR A 177 -5.50 -24.84 -14.07
N ALA A 178 -4.36 -25.42 -14.44
CA ALA A 178 -4.28 -26.61 -15.27
C ALA A 178 -4.95 -27.81 -14.59
N SER A 179 -4.76 -27.93 -13.26
CA SER A 179 -5.45 -28.97 -12.47
C SER A 179 -6.96 -28.76 -12.43
N ALA A 180 -7.42 -27.51 -12.28
CA ALA A 180 -8.84 -27.17 -12.34
C ALA A 180 -9.44 -27.45 -13.72
N MET A 181 -8.73 -27.12 -14.81
CA MET A 181 -9.17 -27.46 -16.17
C MET A 181 -9.25 -28.98 -16.38
N GLY A 182 -8.27 -29.74 -15.89
CA GLY A 182 -8.27 -31.21 -15.98
C GLY A 182 -9.45 -31.85 -15.25
N TYR A 183 -9.93 -31.24 -14.15
CA TYR A 183 -11.13 -31.72 -13.44
C TYR A 183 -12.40 -31.58 -14.30
N PHE A 184 -12.50 -30.56 -15.15
CA PHE A 184 -13.65 -30.32 -16.03
C PHE A 184 -13.42 -30.79 -17.48
N GLU A 185 -12.47 -31.70 -17.71
CA GLU A 185 -12.11 -32.16 -19.05
C GLU A 185 -13.31 -32.78 -19.79
N ASP A 186 -14.09 -33.61 -19.10
CA ASP A 186 -15.28 -34.27 -19.66
C ASP A 186 -16.34 -33.25 -20.09
N GLU A 187 -16.59 -32.22 -19.28
CA GLU A 187 -17.50 -31.12 -19.61
C GLU A 187 -17.00 -30.31 -20.82
N ILE A 188 -15.69 -30.02 -20.86
CA ILE A 188 -15.06 -29.32 -21.97
C ILE A 188 -15.20 -30.11 -23.27
N GLN A 189 -15.01 -31.44 -23.23
CA GLN A 189 -15.18 -32.29 -24.41
C GLN A 189 -16.61 -32.27 -24.94
N LYS A 190 -17.61 -32.29 -24.05
CA LYS A 190 -19.02 -32.23 -24.45
C LYS A 190 -19.43 -30.85 -24.98
N ALA A 191 -18.83 -29.78 -24.46
CA ALA A 191 -19.15 -28.41 -24.82
C ALA A 191 -17.88 -27.57 -25.10
N VAL A 192 -17.15 -27.94 -26.15
CA VAL A 192 -15.88 -27.28 -26.55
C VAL A 192 -16.02 -25.77 -26.74
N VAL A 193 -17.21 -25.30 -27.10
CA VAL A 193 -17.55 -23.88 -27.25
C VAL A 193 -17.34 -23.07 -25.96
N LEU A 194 -17.46 -23.69 -24.78
CA LEU A 194 -17.24 -23.03 -23.48
C LEU A 194 -15.75 -22.67 -23.29
N ALA A 195 -14.83 -23.47 -23.82
CA ALA A 195 -13.40 -23.21 -23.72
C ALA A 195 -13.00 -21.89 -24.40
N LEU A 196 -13.75 -21.46 -25.42
CA LEU A 196 -13.52 -20.17 -26.11
C LEU A 196 -13.71 -18.96 -25.20
N PHE A 197 -14.49 -19.11 -24.12
CA PHE A 197 -14.79 -18.02 -23.19
C PHE A 197 -13.93 -18.04 -21.94
N VAL A 198 -13.14 -19.09 -21.71
CA VAL A 198 -12.27 -19.21 -20.53
C VAL A 198 -11.33 -18.00 -20.38
N PRO A 199 -10.59 -17.53 -21.41
CA PRO A 199 -9.72 -16.36 -21.26
C PRO A 199 -10.50 -15.09 -20.91
N LEU A 200 -11.68 -14.91 -21.50
CA LEU A 200 -12.55 -13.76 -21.24
C LEU A 200 -13.02 -13.75 -19.78
N ILE A 201 -13.45 -14.91 -19.29
CA ILE A 201 -13.99 -15.09 -17.96
C ILE A 201 -12.91 -14.84 -16.90
N ILE A 202 -11.77 -15.53 -17.03
CA ILE A 202 -10.64 -15.42 -16.11
C ILE A 202 -10.13 -13.98 -16.07
N SER A 203 -9.88 -13.38 -17.23
CA SER A 203 -9.38 -12.00 -17.32
C SER A 203 -10.34 -10.98 -16.72
N SER A 204 -11.67 -11.16 -16.88
CA SER A 204 -12.66 -10.25 -16.28
C SER A 204 -12.58 -10.26 -14.75
N GLY A 205 -12.46 -11.45 -14.16
CA GLY A 205 -12.30 -11.58 -12.71
C GLY A 205 -10.98 -11.00 -12.21
N GLY A 206 -9.86 -11.36 -12.85
CA GLY A 206 -8.52 -10.89 -12.47
C GLY A 206 -8.37 -9.37 -12.60
N ASN A 207 -8.93 -8.76 -13.65
CA ASN A 207 -8.95 -7.31 -13.83
C ASN A 207 -9.77 -6.62 -12.75
N SER A 208 -10.95 -7.15 -12.44
CA SER A 208 -11.82 -6.61 -11.38
C SER A 208 -11.14 -6.70 -10.01
N GLY A 209 -10.50 -7.84 -9.71
CA GLY A 209 -9.75 -8.03 -8.48
C GLY A 209 -8.54 -7.13 -8.37
N SER A 210 -7.78 -6.96 -9.45
CA SER A 210 -6.63 -6.04 -9.46
C SER A 210 -7.06 -4.59 -9.24
N GLN A 211 -8.17 -4.15 -9.85
CA GLN A 211 -8.73 -2.81 -9.64
C GLN A 211 -9.15 -2.59 -8.18
N ALA A 212 -9.87 -3.56 -7.60
CA ALA A 212 -10.28 -3.50 -6.21
C ALA A 212 -9.07 -3.49 -5.26
N ALA A 213 -8.07 -4.34 -5.51
CA ALA A 213 -6.83 -4.38 -4.72
C ALA A 213 -6.08 -3.04 -4.76
N THR A 214 -5.92 -2.43 -5.94
CA THR A 214 -5.28 -1.11 -6.09
C THR A 214 -5.97 -0.05 -5.22
N LEU A 215 -7.29 0.02 -5.28
CA LEU A 215 -8.06 1.03 -4.53
C LEU A 215 -7.93 0.82 -3.02
N ILE A 216 -8.03 -0.43 -2.55
CA ILE A 216 -7.94 -0.74 -1.13
C ILE A 216 -6.53 -0.53 -0.58
N ILE A 217 -5.49 -1.00 -1.27
CA ILE A 217 -4.10 -0.84 -0.82
C ILE A 217 -3.75 0.64 -0.73
N ARG A 218 -4.12 1.44 -1.74
CA ARG A 218 -3.92 2.88 -1.70
C ARG A 218 -4.66 3.54 -0.53
N ALA A 219 -5.94 3.23 -0.34
CA ALA A 219 -6.73 3.79 0.76
C ALA A 219 -6.17 3.38 2.13
N MET A 220 -5.58 2.18 2.25
CA MET A 220 -4.89 1.73 3.46
C MET A 220 -3.56 2.46 3.69
N ALA A 221 -2.79 2.72 2.63
CA ALA A 221 -1.52 3.46 2.69
C ALA A 221 -1.75 4.93 3.08
N LEU A 222 -2.81 5.55 2.54
CA LEU A 222 -3.24 6.91 2.90
C LEU A 222 -3.97 6.99 4.26
N GLN A 223 -4.04 5.88 5.01
CA GLN A 223 -4.75 5.77 6.29
C GLN A 223 -6.24 6.18 6.24
N GLU A 224 -6.87 6.18 5.06
CA GLU A 224 -8.30 6.46 4.87
C GLU A 224 -9.17 5.33 5.41
N ILE A 225 -8.66 4.09 5.35
CA ILE A 225 -9.33 2.88 5.84
C ILE A 225 -8.38 2.02 6.69
N GLY A 226 -8.94 1.38 7.73
CA GLY A 226 -8.22 0.46 8.60
C GLY A 226 -8.94 -0.88 8.75
N LEU A 227 -8.37 -1.81 9.54
CA LEU A 227 -8.92 -3.16 9.74
C LEU A 227 -10.36 -3.16 10.28
N LYS A 228 -10.76 -2.11 11.01
CA LYS A 228 -12.12 -1.92 11.53
C LYS A 228 -13.17 -1.73 10.43
N ASP A 229 -12.76 -1.26 9.25
CA ASP A 229 -13.63 -0.90 8.13
C ASP A 229 -13.91 -2.10 7.20
N TRP A 230 -13.44 -3.30 7.57
CA TRP A 230 -13.62 -4.55 6.81
C TRP A 230 -15.05 -4.74 6.29
N TRP A 231 -16.05 -4.65 7.18
CA TRP A 231 -17.45 -4.87 6.79
C TRP A 231 -18.02 -3.73 5.97
N TYR A 232 -17.55 -2.51 6.16
CA TYR A 232 -17.95 -1.38 5.34
C TYR A 232 -17.48 -1.58 3.89
N VAL A 233 -16.21 -1.92 3.71
CA VAL A 233 -15.62 -2.18 2.39
C VAL A 233 -16.28 -3.37 1.72
N MET A 234 -16.41 -4.51 2.41
CA MET A 234 -17.01 -5.70 1.80
C MET A 234 -18.43 -5.43 1.27
N LYS A 235 -19.28 -4.75 2.04
CA LYS A 235 -20.65 -4.43 1.60
C LYS A 235 -20.61 -3.56 0.33
N LYS A 236 -19.78 -2.52 0.33
CA LYS A 236 -19.61 -1.64 -0.82
C LYS A 236 -19.19 -2.43 -2.06
N GLU A 237 -18.22 -3.32 -1.92
CA GLU A 237 -17.69 -4.13 -3.02
C GLU A 237 -18.64 -5.23 -3.51
N ILE A 238 -19.53 -5.77 -2.66
CA ILE A 238 -20.61 -6.65 -3.13
C ILE A 238 -21.50 -5.90 -4.14
N PHE A 239 -21.93 -4.68 -3.81
CA PHE A 239 -22.79 -3.90 -4.71
C PHE A 239 -22.06 -3.48 -5.98
N THR A 240 -20.81 -3.00 -5.85
CA THR A 240 -19.96 -2.65 -7.01
C THR A 240 -19.76 -3.86 -7.92
N GLY A 241 -19.38 -5.01 -7.35
CA GLY A 241 -19.13 -6.25 -8.09
C GLY A 241 -20.38 -6.78 -8.81
N LEU A 242 -21.55 -6.79 -8.15
CA LEU A 242 -22.80 -7.19 -8.78
C LEU A 242 -23.18 -6.26 -9.94
N PHE A 243 -23.01 -4.94 -9.78
CA PHE A 243 -23.37 -3.97 -10.82
C PHE A 243 -22.44 -4.05 -12.03
N LEU A 244 -21.11 -4.04 -11.80
CA LEU A 244 -20.12 -4.20 -12.87
C LEU A 244 -20.23 -5.57 -13.55
N GLY A 245 -20.42 -6.62 -12.75
CA GLY A 245 -20.62 -7.97 -13.24
C GLY A 245 -21.87 -8.09 -14.10
N SER A 246 -22.97 -7.40 -13.74
CA SER A 246 -24.20 -7.39 -14.55
C SER A 246 -24.01 -6.68 -15.88
N ILE A 247 -23.25 -5.57 -15.90
CA ILE A 247 -22.92 -4.86 -17.15
C ILE A 247 -22.10 -5.78 -18.07
N LEU A 248 -21.01 -6.36 -17.56
CA LEU A 248 -20.15 -7.25 -18.34
C LEU A 248 -20.87 -8.53 -18.76
N GLY A 249 -21.66 -9.11 -17.87
CA GLY A 249 -22.49 -10.28 -18.14
C GLY A 249 -23.53 -10.03 -19.23
N ALA A 250 -24.20 -8.88 -19.21
CA ALA A 250 -25.12 -8.48 -20.27
C ALA A 250 -24.40 -8.30 -21.61
N ILE A 251 -23.22 -7.66 -21.62
CA ILE A 251 -22.40 -7.50 -22.83
C ILE A 251 -21.99 -8.88 -23.39
N GLY A 252 -21.49 -9.78 -22.54
CA GLY A 252 -21.09 -11.13 -22.92
C GLY A 252 -22.25 -11.95 -23.48
N PHE A 253 -23.40 -11.91 -22.82
CA PHE A 253 -24.63 -12.54 -23.27
C PHE A 253 -25.07 -12.01 -24.64
N LEU A 254 -25.23 -10.68 -24.76
CA LEU A 254 -25.67 -10.03 -26.00
C LEU A 254 -24.71 -10.31 -27.16
N ARG A 255 -23.39 -10.31 -26.91
CA ARG A 255 -22.40 -10.65 -27.92
C ARG A 255 -22.63 -12.04 -28.50
N ILE A 256 -22.91 -13.04 -27.65
CA ILE A 256 -23.19 -14.40 -28.10
C ILE A 256 -24.47 -14.44 -28.92
N MET A 257 -25.53 -13.76 -28.47
CA MET A 257 -26.80 -13.72 -29.21
C MET A 257 -26.62 -13.11 -30.59
N ILE A 258 -25.99 -11.94 -30.66
CA ILE A 258 -25.80 -11.19 -31.91
C ILE A 258 -24.90 -11.97 -32.88
N TRP A 259 -23.82 -12.59 -32.40
CA TRP A 259 -22.91 -13.35 -33.28
C TRP A 259 -23.56 -14.59 -33.87
N HIS A 260 -24.45 -15.23 -33.12
CA HIS A 260 -25.19 -16.38 -33.61
C HIS A 260 -26.19 -15.98 -34.69
N GLU A 261 -27.05 -15.00 -34.37
CA GLU A 261 -28.12 -14.54 -35.27
C GLU A 261 -27.57 -13.87 -36.54
N ALA A 262 -26.47 -13.13 -36.44
CA ALA A 262 -25.80 -12.53 -37.59
C ALA A 262 -25.00 -13.55 -38.43
N GLY A 263 -24.92 -14.82 -38.00
CA GLY A 263 -24.21 -15.88 -38.71
C GLY A 263 -22.68 -15.79 -38.65
N PHE A 264 -22.11 -14.96 -37.77
CA PHE A 264 -20.66 -14.83 -37.61
C PHE A 264 -20.02 -16.06 -36.95
N PHE A 265 -20.74 -16.74 -36.06
CA PHE A 265 -20.27 -17.96 -35.41
C PHE A 265 -21.43 -18.84 -34.93
N ASN A 266 -21.33 -20.15 -35.14
CA ASN A 266 -22.33 -21.11 -34.69
C ASN A 266 -21.97 -21.66 -33.29
N TYR A 267 -22.68 -21.24 -32.25
CA TYR A 267 -22.51 -21.72 -30.87
C TYR A 267 -23.30 -23.00 -30.56
N GLY A 268 -23.87 -23.66 -31.58
CA GLY A 268 -24.64 -24.88 -31.46
C GLY A 268 -26.13 -24.65 -31.16
N MET A 269 -26.90 -25.74 -31.07
CA MET A 269 -28.37 -25.70 -30.90
C MET A 269 -28.80 -25.01 -29.60
N TYR A 270 -28.00 -25.12 -28.54
CA TYR A 270 -28.30 -24.57 -27.22
C TYR A 270 -27.57 -23.25 -26.94
N TRP A 271 -27.26 -22.48 -27.98
CA TRP A 271 -26.57 -21.19 -27.89
C TRP A 271 -27.17 -20.19 -26.88
N PRO A 272 -28.50 -20.12 -26.62
CA PRO A 272 -29.02 -19.20 -25.61
C PRO A 272 -28.55 -19.57 -24.20
N PHE A 273 -28.45 -20.87 -23.91
CA PHE A 273 -27.97 -21.38 -22.62
C PHE A 273 -26.45 -21.23 -22.47
N VAL A 274 -25.69 -21.31 -23.56
CA VAL A 274 -24.26 -20.95 -23.58
C VAL A 274 -24.12 -19.46 -23.24
N GLY A 275 -24.95 -18.60 -23.85
CA GLY A 275 -25.02 -17.19 -23.53
C GLY A 275 -25.31 -16.93 -22.05
N LEU A 276 -26.35 -17.58 -21.49
CA LEU A 276 -26.70 -17.44 -20.06
C LEU A 276 -25.57 -17.93 -19.16
N SER A 277 -24.93 -19.05 -19.50
CA SER A 277 -23.79 -19.58 -18.76
C SER A 277 -22.66 -18.56 -18.68
N VAL A 278 -22.28 -17.94 -19.82
CA VAL A 278 -21.25 -16.89 -19.86
C VAL A 278 -21.69 -15.65 -19.11
N GLY A 279 -22.92 -15.17 -19.34
CA GLY A 279 -23.43 -13.94 -18.71
C GLY A 279 -23.50 -14.03 -17.18
N VAL A 280 -24.08 -15.12 -16.64
CA VAL A 280 -24.17 -15.33 -15.19
C VAL A 280 -22.79 -15.60 -14.57
N SER A 281 -21.92 -16.33 -15.28
CA SER A 281 -20.56 -16.56 -14.79
C SER A 281 -19.77 -15.25 -14.68
N LEU A 282 -19.91 -14.34 -15.64
CA LEU A 282 -19.29 -13.02 -15.56
C LEU A 282 -19.75 -12.24 -14.32
N ILE A 283 -21.04 -12.28 -13.99
CA ILE A 283 -21.55 -11.65 -12.76
C ILE A 283 -20.84 -12.22 -11.53
N MET A 284 -20.81 -13.54 -11.42
CA MET A 284 -20.24 -14.23 -10.25
C MET A 284 -18.73 -14.04 -10.14
N ILE A 285 -18.01 -14.06 -11.25
CA ILE A 285 -16.55 -14.00 -11.28
C ILE A 285 -16.05 -12.57 -11.11
N VAL A 286 -16.76 -11.56 -11.64
CA VAL A 286 -16.46 -10.16 -11.35
C VAL A 286 -16.72 -9.85 -9.88
N LEU A 287 -17.85 -10.32 -9.32
CA LEU A 287 -18.12 -10.21 -7.89
C LEU A 287 -17.01 -10.86 -7.05
N TRP A 288 -16.65 -12.10 -7.38
CA TRP A 288 -15.59 -12.82 -6.67
C TRP A 288 -14.22 -12.15 -6.80
N GLY A 289 -13.89 -11.65 -7.99
CA GLY A 289 -12.67 -10.91 -8.25
C GLY A 289 -12.58 -9.67 -7.38
N THR A 290 -13.62 -8.83 -7.39
CA THR A 290 -13.68 -7.62 -6.56
C THR A 290 -13.59 -7.93 -5.07
N LEU A 291 -14.28 -8.97 -4.58
CA LEU A 291 -14.21 -9.37 -3.18
C LEU A 291 -12.83 -9.90 -2.80
N SER A 292 -12.23 -10.74 -3.63
CA SER A 292 -10.88 -11.25 -3.41
C SER A 292 -9.87 -10.12 -3.39
N GLY A 293 -9.92 -9.23 -4.38
CA GLY A 293 -9.04 -8.08 -4.49
C GLY A 293 -9.15 -7.09 -3.34
N SER A 294 -10.37 -6.84 -2.86
CA SER A 294 -10.58 -5.91 -1.75
C SER A 294 -10.29 -6.52 -0.38
N MET A 295 -10.52 -7.82 -0.17
CA MET A 295 -10.41 -8.44 1.16
C MET A 295 -9.02 -9.03 1.44
N VAL A 296 -8.29 -9.49 0.42
CA VAL A 296 -6.92 -10.04 0.60
C VAL A 296 -5.98 -9.04 1.30
N PRO A 297 -5.92 -7.74 0.91
CA PRO A 297 -5.07 -6.76 1.59
C PRO A 297 -5.34 -6.64 3.10
N PHE A 298 -6.60 -6.72 3.50
CA PHE A 298 -6.96 -6.70 4.92
C PHE A 298 -6.51 -7.98 5.66
N ILE A 299 -6.60 -9.15 5.00
CA ILE A 299 -6.12 -10.42 5.57
C ILE A 299 -4.61 -10.33 5.78
N LEU A 300 -3.87 -9.83 4.79
CA LEU A 300 -2.43 -9.61 4.89
C LEU A 300 -2.09 -8.68 6.05
N LYS A 301 -2.75 -7.52 6.15
CA LYS A 301 -2.54 -6.57 7.27
C LYS A 301 -2.84 -7.20 8.63
N LYS A 302 -3.90 -8.02 8.74
CA LYS A 302 -4.24 -8.73 9.98
C LYS A 302 -3.16 -9.74 10.38
N LEU A 303 -2.50 -10.36 9.39
CA LEU A 303 -1.36 -11.26 9.59
C LEU A 303 -0.03 -10.52 9.77
N LYS A 304 -0.04 -9.18 9.84
CA LYS A 304 1.16 -8.32 9.90
C LYS A 304 2.08 -8.47 8.69
N LEU A 305 1.50 -8.84 7.55
CA LEU A 305 2.16 -8.81 6.25
C LEU A 305 1.84 -7.48 5.55
N ASP A 306 2.78 -7.00 4.74
CA ASP A 306 2.63 -5.79 3.95
C ASP A 306 1.54 -6.01 2.86
N PRO A 307 0.43 -5.26 2.88
CA PRO A 307 -0.67 -5.40 1.92
C PRO A 307 -0.28 -5.08 0.48
N ALA A 308 0.77 -4.30 0.24
CA ALA A 308 1.26 -4.01 -1.11
C ALA A 308 1.97 -5.23 -1.72
N THR A 309 2.39 -6.21 -0.92
CA THR A 309 3.18 -7.36 -1.39
C THR A 309 2.38 -8.24 -2.36
N SER A 310 2.70 -8.14 -3.65
CA SER A 310 2.20 -8.98 -4.76
C SER A 310 0.68 -9.12 -4.83
N SER A 311 -0.08 -8.21 -4.25
CA SER A 311 -1.53 -8.40 -4.10
C SER A 311 -2.25 -8.47 -5.44
N ALA A 312 -1.86 -7.70 -6.47
CA ALA A 312 -2.51 -7.79 -7.78
C ALA A 312 -2.23 -9.12 -8.51
N PRO A 313 -0.97 -9.53 -8.76
CA PRO A 313 -0.70 -10.82 -9.39
C PRO A 313 -1.22 -12.01 -8.59
N PHE A 314 -1.12 -11.97 -7.26
CA PHE A 314 -1.65 -13.03 -6.40
C PHE A 314 -3.18 -13.14 -6.49
N VAL A 315 -3.89 -12.01 -6.45
CA VAL A 315 -5.34 -11.98 -6.62
C VAL A 315 -5.73 -12.48 -8.01
N ALA A 316 -5.00 -12.10 -9.06
CA ALA A 316 -5.24 -12.62 -10.41
C ALA A 316 -5.14 -14.16 -10.42
N THR A 317 -4.03 -14.75 -9.94
CA THR A 317 -3.88 -16.21 -9.92
C THR A 317 -4.97 -16.91 -9.08
N LEU A 318 -5.35 -16.33 -7.94
CA LEU A 318 -6.44 -16.87 -7.12
C LEU A 318 -7.75 -16.89 -7.91
N VAL A 319 -8.05 -15.80 -8.61
CA VAL A 319 -9.26 -15.65 -9.43
C VAL A 319 -9.20 -16.52 -10.68
N ASP A 320 -8.03 -16.81 -11.24
CA ASP A 320 -7.90 -17.71 -12.38
C ASP A 320 -8.36 -19.14 -12.00
N VAL A 321 -7.84 -19.66 -10.89
CA VAL A 321 -8.18 -21.02 -10.41
C VAL A 321 -9.65 -21.10 -10.01
N THR A 322 -10.09 -20.16 -9.16
CA THR A 322 -11.47 -20.17 -8.65
C THR A 322 -12.48 -19.77 -9.72
N GLY A 323 -12.10 -18.92 -10.67
CA GLY A 323 -12.92 -18.47 -11.79
C GLY A 323 -13.25 -19.60 -12.75
N LEU A 324 -12.29 -20.50 -13.03
CA LEU A 324 -12.58 -21.75 -13.76
C LEU A 324 -13.63 -22.60 -13.06
N ILE A 325 -13.46 -22.80 -11.75
CA ILE A 325 -14.39 -23.59 -10.95
C ILE A 325 -15.79 -22.95 -10.98
N ILE A 326 -15.90 -21.64 -10.78
CA ILE A 326 -17.17 -20.91 -10.85
C ILE A 326 -17.78 -21.05 -12.25
N TYR A 327 -16.99 -20.84 -13.31
CA TYR A 327 -17.47 -20.87 -14.69
C TYR A 327 -18.07 -22.21 -15.06
N PHE A 328 -17.34 -23.31 -14.86
CA PHE A 328 -17.81 -24.63 -15.22
C PHE A 328 -18.93 -25.12 -14.30
N SER A 329 -18.93 -24.72 -13.03
CA SER A 329 -20.06 -25.01 -12.14
C SER A 329 -21.35 -24.32 -12.60
N VAL A 330 -21.27 -23.03 -12.99
CA VAL A 330 -22.41 -22.27 -13.51
C VAL A 330 -22.84 -22.83 -14.87
N ALA A 331 -21.91 -23.18 -15.74
CA ALA A 331 -22.21 -23.83 -17.02
C ALA A 331 -22.95 -25.15 -16.81
N GLY A 332 -22.52 -25.98 -15.85
CA GLY A 332 -23.23 -27.19 -15.41
C GLY A 332 -24.69 -26.91 -15.08
N LEU A 333 -24.96 -25.90 -14.24
CA LEU A 333 -26.33 -25.55 -13.85
C LEU A 333 -27.27 -25.26 -15.04
N PHE A 334 -26.77 -24.64 -16.11
CA PHE A 334 -27.58 -24.29 -17.27
C PHE A 334 -27.58 -25.33 -18.39
N LEU A 335 -26.52 -26.15 -18.48
CA LEU A 335 -26.27 -27.04 -19.61
C LEU A 335 -26.37 -28.53 -19.29
N THR A 336 -26.46 -28.93 -18.02
CA THR A 336 -26.71 -30.33 -17.63
C THR A 336 -28.01 -30.84 -18.27
N GLY A 337 -27.92 -31.97 -18.96
CA GLY A 337 -29.05 -32.57 -19.69
C GLY A 337 -29.33 -31.92 -21.06
N LYS A 338 -28.44 -31.03 -21.53
CA LYS A 338 -28.46 -30.43 -22.87
C LYS A 338 -27.12 -30.66 -23.57
N LEU A 339 -26.10 -29.93 -23.12
CA LEU A 339 -24.73 -29.96 -23.66
C LEU A 339 -23.74 -30.64 -22.70
N LEU A 340 -24.04 -30.74 -21.40
CA LEU A 340 -23.19 -31.35 -20.37
C LEU A 340 -23.87 -32.57 -19.74
#